data_AF-A0A2N1MCP0-F1
#
_entry.id   AF-A0A2N1MCP0-F1
#
_cell.length_a   1.000
_cell.length_b   1.000
_cell.length_c   1.000
_cell.angle_alpha   90.00
_cell.angle_beta   90.00
_cell.angle_gamma   90.00
#
_symmetry.space_group_name_H-M   'P 1'
#
loop_
_entity.id
_entity.type
_entity.pdbx_description
1 polymer ?
#
loop_
_entity_poly.entity_id
_entity_poly.type
_entity_poly.pdbx_seq_one_letter_code
_entity_poly.pdbx_strand_id
1 'polypeptide(L)'
;MADFTTLNCLIVPIGKLMNIPCIKVMQSITIGRGKRYSDLETAIQSRLGAPFNQIPLKICIIQAGSGIEMEMDTGDDFIDIFDEEPKPEHFHFTVYPK
;
A
#
# COMPACT_ATOMS: atom_id res chain seq x y z
N MET A 1 5.08 3.80 -23.33
CA MET A 1 4.87 2.53 -22.59
C MET A 1 4.51 2.89 -21.17
N ALA A 2 3.43 2.33 -20.62
CA ALA A 2 3.13 2.52 -19.20
C ALA A 2 4.13 1.71 -18.39
N ASP A 3 4.90 2.38 -17.54
CA ASP A 3 5.85 1.75 -16.62
C ASP A 3 5.06 1.26 -15.41
N PHE A 4 5.27 0.01 -14.99
CA PHE A 4 4.54 -0.61 -13.88
C PHE A 4 5.53 -1.04 -12.81
N THR A 5 5.15 -0.87 -11.56
CA THR A 5 5.99 -1.24 -10.42
C THR A 5 5.18 -2.12 -9.47
N THR A 6 5.84 -3.15 -8.93
CA THR A 6 5.23 -4.05 -7.95
C THR A 6 5.76 -3.71 -6.57
N LEU A 7 4.84 -3.53 -5.62
CA LEU A 7 5.12 -3.05 -4.28
C LEU A 7 4.48 -3.97 -3.27
N ASN A 8 5.26 -4.40 -2.29
CA ASN A 8 4.71 -5.14 -1.16
C ASN A 8 4.14 -4.19 -0.11
N CYS A 9 2.93 -4.46 0.33
CA CYS A 9 2.28 -3.79 1.45
C CYS A 9 1.95 -4.78 2.57
N LEU A 10 2.03 -4.28 3.80
CA LEU A 10 1.64 -4.98 5.02
C LEU A 10 0.35 -4.38 5.56
N ILE A 11 -0.72 -5.17 5.61
CA ILE A 11 -1.99 -4.76 6.21
C ILE A 11 -1.94 -5.00 7.71
N VAL A 12 -2.20 -3.97 8.51
CA VAL A 12 -2.18 -4.07 9.96
C VAL A 12 -3.57 -4.50 10.47
N PRO A 13 -3.73 -5.71 11.04
CA PRO A 13 -5.02 -6.30 11.37
C PRO A 13 -5.55 -5.75 12.70
N ILE A 14 -5.89 -4.46 12.73
CA ILE A 14 -6.46 -3.75 13.87
C ILE A 14 -7.83 -3.17 13.53
N GLY A 15 -8.61 -2.78 14.53
CA GLY A 15 -9.91 -2.10 14.33
C GLY A 15 -10.84 -2.81 13.34
N LYS A 16 -11.26 -2.11 12.27
CA LYS A 16 -12.15 -2.67 11.23
C LYS A 16 -11.50 -3.75 10.36
N LEU A 17 -10.18 -3.88 10.39
CA LEU A 17 -9.43 -4.96 9.72
C LEU A 17 -9.13 -6.14 10.65
N MET A 18 -9.65 -6.14 11.88
CA MET A 18 -9.60 -7.32 12.75
C MET A 18 -10.21 -8.53 12.04
N ASN A 19 -9.59 -9.69 12.24
CA ASN A 19 -9.97 -10.98 11.62
C ASN A 19 -9.79 -11.05 10.09
N ILE A 20 -9.02 -10.14 9.50
CA ILE A 20 -8.60 -10.31 8.11
C ILE A 20 -7.84 -11.64 7.95
N PRO A 21 -8.09 -12.43 6.88
CA PRO A 21 -7.33 -13.65 6.65
C PRO A 21 -5.83 -13.37 6.55
N CYS A 22 -5.00 -14.21 7.17
CA CYS A 22 -3.53 -14.04 7.15
C CYS A 22 -2.97 -13.94 5.72
N ILE A 23 -3.57 -14.65 4.77
CA ILE A 23 -3.20 -14.59 3.33
C ILE A 23 -3.41 -13.21 2.68
N LYS A 24 -4.17 -12.31 3.32
CA LYS A 24 -4.42 -10.94 2.87
C LYS A 24 -3.58 -9.91 3.63
N VAL A 25 -2.87 -10.32 4.68
CA VAL A 25 -2.02 -9.43 5.49
C VAL A 25 -0.79 -8.97 4.68
N MET A 26 -0.18 -9.88 3.94
CA MET A 26 0.94 -9.57 3.04
C MET A 26 0.41 -9.55 1.61
N GLN A 27 0.54 -8.42 0.92
CA GLN A 27 0.10 -8.32 -0.47
C GLN A 27 1.15 -7.65 -1.34
N SER A 28 1.26 -8.11 -2.59
CA SER A 28 2.02 -7.42 -3.63
C SER A 28 1.05 -6.74 -4.58
N ILE A 29 1.16 -5.43 -4.71
CA ILE A 29 0.32 -4.59 -5.56
C ILE A 29 1.14 -4.14 -6.76
N THR A 30 0.63 -4.38 -7.97
CA THR A 30 1.23 -3.86 -9.19
C THR A 30 0.44 -2.63 -9.62
N ILE A 31 1.10 -1.47 -9.69
CA ILE A 31 0.47 -0.20 -10.07
C ILE A 31 1.33 0.49 -11.13
N GLY A 32 0.68 1.25 -12.02
CA GLY A 32 1.42 2.08 -12.97
C GLY A 32 2.17 3.20 -12.24
N ARG A 33 3.37 3.55 -12.71
CA ARG A 33 4.02 4.79 -12.29
C ARG A 33 3.10 5.97 -12.66
N GLY A 34 2.92 6.88 -11.71
CA GLY A 34 2.21 8.16 -11.91
C GLY A 34 0.75 8.11 -11.55
N LYS A 35 0.37 7.05 -10.84
CA LYS A 35 -0.96 6.87 -10.28
C LYS A 35 -1.07 7.58 -8.96
N ARG A 36 -2.31 7.90 -8.57
CA ARG A 36 -2.59 8.67 -7.35
C ARG A 36 -2.73 7.73 -6.16
N TYR A 37 -2.68 8.32 -4.96
CA TYR A 37 -3.06 7.64 -3.72
C TYR A 37 -4.36 6.82 -3.86
N SER A 38 -5.40 7.40 -4.47
CA SER A 38 -6.70 6.75 -4.67
C SER A 38 -6.63 5.47 -5.51
N ASP A 39 -5.73 5.42 -6.48
CA ASP A 39 -5.53 4.25 -7.32
C ASP A 39 -4.88 3.12 -6.51
N LEU A 40 -3.90 3.45 -5.65
CA LEU A 40 -3.28 2.49 -4.75
C LEU A 40 -4.27 1.98 -3.70
N GLU A 41 -5.03 2.87 -3.06
CA GLU A 41 -6.07 2.51 -2.10
C GLU A 41 -7.09 1.57 -2.73
N THR A 42 -7.57 1.88 -3.94
CA THR A 42 -8.51 1.04 -4.68
C THR A 42 -7.92 -0.33 -5.00
N ALA A 43 -6.65 -0.38 -5.41
CA ALA A 43 -5.98 -1.64 -5.71
C ALA A 43 -5.84 -2.55 -4.47
N ILE A 44 -5.50 -1.96 -3.31
CA ILE A 44 -5.43 -2.68 -2.04
C ILE A 44 -6.82 -3.16 -1.62
N GLN A 45 -7.83 -2.29 -1.63
CA GLN A 45 -9.21 -2.63 -1.29
C GLN A 45 -9.77 -3.76 -2.15
N SER A 46 -9.53 -3.72 -3.46
CA SER A 46 -9.94 -4.78 -4.38
C SER A 46 -9.36 -6.14 -3.99
N ARG A 47 -8.08 -6.18 -3.59
CA ARG A 47 -7.44 -7.41 -3.14
C ARG A 47 -7.87 -7.87 -1.75
N LEU A 48 -8.21 -6.95 -0.86
CA LEU A 48 -8.77 -7.28 0.46
C LEU A 48 -10.09 -8.07 0.31
N GLY A 49 -10.93 -7.67 -0.64
CA GLY A 49 -12.23 -8.30 -0.90
C GLY A 49 -13.26 -8.01 0.19
N ALA A 50 -14.50 -8.44 -0.02
CA ALA A 50 -15.57 -8.23 0.96
C ALA A 50 -15.32 -9.02 2.26
N PRO A 51 -15.65 -8.46 3.44
CA PRO A 51 -16.25 -7.13 3.66
C PRO A 51 -15.25 -5.97 3.76
N PHE A 52 -13.95 -6.25 3.64
CA PHE A 52 -12.89 -5.30 3.94
C PHE A 52 -12.63 -4.27 2.82
N ASN A 53 -13.08 -4.54 1.61
CA ASN A 53 -12.92 -3.69 0.42
C ASN A 53 -13.67 -2.34 0.48
N GLN A 54 -14.49 -2.11 1.50
CA GLN A 54 -15.19 -0.84 1.72
C GLN A 54 -14.58 0.01 2.84
N ILE A 55 -13.54 -0.51 3.51
CA ILE A 55 -12.90 0.19 4.63
C ILE A 55 -11.95 1.24 4.04
N PRO A 56 -12.13 2.54 4.36
CA PRO A 56 -11.16 3.56 3.98
C PRO A 56 -9.82 3.26 4.64
N LEU A 57 -8.73 3.43 3.91
CA LEU A 57 -7.40 3.03 4.31
C LEU A 57 -6.51 4.24 4.54
N LYS A 58 -5.63 4.14 5.54
CA LYS A 58 -4.48 5.01 5.74
C LYS A 58 -3.24 4.23 5.29
N ILE A 59 -2.53 4.78 4.31
CA ILE A 59 -1.34 4.17 3.71
C ILE A 59 -0.12 4.97 4.19
N CYS A 60 0.82 4.29 4.82
CA CYS A 60 2.09 4.86 5.22
C CYS A 60 3.22 4.24 4.41
N ILE A 61 4.13 5.05 3.89
CA ILE A 61 5.35 4.58 3.25
C ILE A 61 6.41 4.25 4.30
N ILE A 62 7.14 3.17 4.07
CA ILE A 62 8.33 2.80 4.83
C ILE A 62 9.53 3.36 4.07
N GLN A 63 10.19 4.38 4.61
CA GLN A 63 11.39 4.92 3.98
C GLN A 63 12.54 3.89 4.03
N ALA A 64 13.10 3.60 2.86
CA ALA A 64 14.23 2.69 2.72
C ALA A 64 15.42 3.21 3.53
N GLY A 65 15.98 2.36 4.40
CA GLY A 65 17.16 2.67 5.20
C GLY A 65 16.91 3.39 6.53
N SER A 66 15.77 4.08 6.73
CA SER A 66 15.46 4.73 8.00
C SER A 66 14.51 3.91 8.89
N GLY A 67 13.69 3.03 8.30
CA GLY A 67 12.66 2.28 9.04
C GLY A 67 11.53 3.18 9.57
N ILE A 68 11.50 4.45 9.16
CA ILE A 68 10.48 5.42 9.57
C ILE A 68 9.26 5.22 8.66
N GLU A 69 8.09 5.08 9.30
CA GLU A 69 6.80 5.12 8.62
C GLU A 69 6.31 6.56 8.50
N MET A 70 5.98 6.99 7.28
CA MET A 70 5.40 8.29 7.00
C MET A 70 4.04 8.12 6.33
N GLU A 71 3.01 8.76 6.88
CA GLU A 71 1.69 8.78 6.24
C GLU A 71 1.77 9.53 4.92
N MET A 72 1.24 8.92 3.85
CA MET A 72 1.16 9.59 2.54
C MET A 72 0.03 10.61 2.54
N ASP A 73 0.26 11.79 1.95
CA ASP A 73 -0.82 12.72 1.68
C ASP A 73 -1.72 12.15 0.55
N THR A 74 -3.03 12.32 0.72
CA THR A 74 -4.03 11.98 -0.30
C THR A 74 -3.88 12.74 -1.62
N GLY A 75 -3.15 13.86 -1.61
CA GLY A 75 -2.84 14.67 -2.79
C GLY A 75 -1.52 14.34 -3.49
N ASP A 76 -0.67 13.47 -2.92
CA ASP A 76 0.66 13.19 -3.47
C ASP A 76 0.60 12.23 -4.67
N ASP A 77 1.29 12.62 -5.75
CA ASP A 77 1.55 11.74 -6.90
C ASP A 77 2.67 10.76 -6.54
N PHE A 78 2.44 9.49 -6.85
CA PHE A 78 3.19 8.33 -6.35
C PHE A 78 4.64 8.20 -6.88
N ILE A 79 5.07 9.03 -7.83
CA ILE A 79 6.26 8.75 -8.66
C ILE A 79 7.60 9.05 -7.99
N ASP A 80 7.69 10.00 -7.07
CA ASP A 80 9.00 10.43 -6.56
C ASP A 80 9.35 9.84 -5.18
N ILE A 81 8.57 8.89 -4.65
CA ILE A 81 8.81 8.39 -3.29
C ILE A 81 9.89 7.30 -3.22
N PHE A 82 10.26 6.70 -4.36
CA PHE A 82 11.36 5.75 -4.42
C PHE A 82 12.38 6.21 -5.47
N ASP A 83 13.51 6.73 -5.00
CA ASP A 83 14.68 7.07 -5.85
C ASP A 83 15.30 5.82 -6.51
N GLU A 84 15.05 4.64 -5.95
CA GLU A 84 15.52 3.35 -6.43
C GLU A 84 14.36 2.42 -6.81
N GLU A 85 14.65 1.40 -7.62
CA GLU A 85 13.67 0.37 -7.94
C GLU A 85 13.27 -0.41 -6.67
N PRO A 86 11.96 -0.53 -6.36
CA PRO A 86 11.47 -1.25 -5.20
C PRO A 86 11.95 -2.71 -5.18
N LYS A 87 12.51 -3.14 -4.04
CA LYS A 87 13.06 -4.48 -3.89
C LYS A 87 11.98 -5.48 -3.48
N PRO A 88 11.86 -6.64 -4.14
CA PRO A 88 10.78 -7.59 -3.88
C PRO A 88 10.82 -8.20 -2.47
N GLU A 89 11.95 -8.16 -1.77
CA GLU A 89 12.10 -8.61 -0.39
C GLU A 89 11.64 -7.59 0.67
N HIS A 90 11.40 -6.34 0.29
CA HIS A 90 11.02 -5.28 1.23
C HIS A 90 9.52 -5.05 1.26
N PHE A 91 9.00 -4.69 2.43
CA PHE A 91 7.73 -3.98 2.52
C PHE A 91 7.96 -2.51 2.23
N HIS A 92 7.09 -1.95 1.41
CA HIS A 92 7.16 -0.56 0.97
C HIS A 92 6.12 0.28 1.69
N PHE A 93 5.01 -0.34 2.10
CA PHE A 93 3.93 0.34 2.80
C PHE A 93 3.39 -0.47 3.97
N THR A 94 2.94 0.23 5.00
CA THR A 94 1.99 -0.28 5.99
C THR A 94 0.62 0.32 5.73
N VAL A 95 -0.43 -0.48 5.94
CA VAL A 95 -1.81 -0.09 5.65
C VAL A 95 -2.65 -0.30 6.90
N TYR A 96 -3.29 0.77 7.34
CA TYR A 96 -4.14 0.81 8.51
C TYR A 96 -5.59 1.11 8.10
N PRO A 97 -6.60 0.67 8.86
CA PRO A 97 -7.95 1.22 8.68
C PRO A 97 -7.96 2.69 9.14
N LYS A 98 -8.68 3.54 8.40
CA LYS A 98 -9.09 4.88 8.87
C LYS A 98 -10.24 4.80 9.87
#